data_AF-A0A848P7A6-F1
#
_entry.id   AF-A0A848P7A6-F1
#
_cell.length_a   1.000
_cell.length_b   1.000
_cell.length_c   1.000
_cell.angle_alpha   90.00
_cell.angle_beta   90.00
_cell.angle_gamma   90.00
#
_symmetry.space_group_name_H-M   'P 1'
#
loop_
_entity.id
_entity.type
_entity.pdbx_description
1 polymer ?
#
loop_
_entity_poly.entity_id
_entity_poly.type
_entity_poly.pdbx_seq_one_letter_code
_entity_poly.pdbx_strand_id
1 'polypeptide(L)'
;MNHTPMPIAALTATLGSRLDLVRQYANESSSADFERKWLSVLETCADWYSSMPLRPEQHPEPGGAFRATVETVYYALRLSGGQKFGADQPSERRRKLEPQYLYAVFLAACCTWLDEPFRHFQFYRLRDQAEWSPAAHGAFSAWLEGGEYRVQRREAPLPIERMRTALLARSILGNTRLELLESMVQTDLFGAINPESRPAGTESLLHKVLRQAVAVTCDTEDKARRARFAPDTTPIPPAKTLEDGFAAHAQPAPAAEKRPSQPKAKAAKSEPSAADSVSALFEQAKATPTSTASASPETPAPTSEKPNTQSSLFDLDSMQVPKEPTVKQEDPFAEILSSASTLMREFFRALVQDVESGKVAVHWAEKGLVLQKRILGSYGIASETLVDNLRKLNLLASSQGADIVLVERIGSLILARPQQ
;
A
#
# COMPACT_ATOMS: atom_id res chain seq x y z
N MET A 1 28.54 -16.11 -13.43
CA MET A 1 27.77 -16.50 -14.63
C MET A 1 27.41 -15.23 -15.38
N ASN A 2 27.38 -15.30 -16.71
CA ASN A 2 26.97 -14.18 -17.55
C ASN A 2 25.45 -14.27 -17.76
N HIS A 3 24.79 -13.13 -17.74
CA HIS A 3 23.34 -13.00 -17.87
C HIS A 3 23.01 -12.07 -19.03
N THR A 4 21.92 -12.38 -19.71
CA THR A 4 21.37 -11.55 -20.79
C THR A 4 20.17 -10.76 -20.27
N PRO A 5 20.00 -9.50 -20.69
CA PRO A 5 18.80 -8.73 -20.38
C PRO A 5 17.58 -9.37 -21.04
N MET A 6 16.42 -9.26 -20.39
CA MET A 6 15.15 -9.71 -20.96
C MET A 6 14.37 -8.50 -21.50
N PRO A 7 13.81 -8.58 -22.72
CA PRO A 7 12.98 -7.51 -23.24
C PRO A 7 11.65 -7.45 -22.49
N ILE A 8 11.06 -6.25 -22.42
CA ILE A 8 9.78 -5.98 -21.74
C ILE A 8 8.70 -6.96 -22.21
N ALA A 9 8.58 -7.17 -23.52
CA ALA A 9 7.61 -8.09 -24.11
C ALA A 9 7.75 -9.54 -23.62
N ALA A 10 8.97 -10.03 -23.37
CA ALA A 10 9.17 -11.38 -22.85
C ALA A 10 8.77 -11.48 -21.36
N LEU A 11 9.09 -10.45 -20.57
CA LEU A 11 8.70 -10.37 -19.17
C LEU A 11 7.18 -10.31 -19.00
N THR A 12 6.51 -9.45 -19.77
CA THR A 12 5.05 -9.31 -19.72
C THR A 12 4.34 -10.55 -20.25
N ALA A 13 4.82 -11.16 -21.33
CA ALA A 13 4.25 -12.42 -21.86
C ALA A 13 4.32 -13.56 -20.83
N THR A 14 5.45 -13.70 -20.13
CA THR A 14 5.64 -14.73 -19.09
C THR A 14 4.64 -14.57 -17.94
N LEU A 15 4.22 -13.34 -17.66
CA LEU A 15 3.29 -13.00 -16.57
C LEU A 15 1.87 -12.71 -17.05
N GLY A 16 1.51 -13.02 -18.30
CA GLY A 16 0.24 -12.63 -18.93
C GLY A 16 -0.99 -12.98 -18.08
N SER A 17 -1.09 -14.22 -17.61
CA SER A 17 -2.21 -14.65 -16.74
C SER A 17 -2.32 -13.86 -15.43
N ARG A 18 -1.20 -13.38 -14.89
CA ARG A 18 -1.19 -12.55 -13.68
C ARG A 18 -1.58 -11.11 -14.01
N LEU A 19 -1.15 -10.59 -15.16
CA LEU A 19 -1.54 -9.26 -15.65
C LEU A 19 -3.04 -9.19 -15.96
N ASP A 20 -3.63 -10.27 -16.45
CA ASP A 20 -5.09 -10.35 -16.64
C ASP A 20 -5.84 -10.23 -15.31
N LEU A 21 -5.34 -10.86 -14.25
CA LEU A 21 -5.89 -10.69 -12.90
C LEU A 21 -5.70 -9.27 -12.38
N VAL A 22 -4.54 -8.65 -12.61
CA VAL A 22 -4.31 -7.24 -12.26
C VAL A 22 -5.33 -6.34 -12.96
N ARG A 23 -5.60 -6.55 -14.25
CA ARG A 23 -6.63 -5.83 -14.99
C ARG A 23 -8.01 -6.01 -14.38
N GLN A 24 -8.38 -7.23 -14.00
CA GLN A 24 -9.66 -7.51 -13.35
C GLN A 24 -9.83 -6.70 -12.06
N TYR A 25 -8.80 -6.64 -11.21
CA TYR A 25 -8.88 -5.92 -9.92
C TYR A 25 -8.63 -4.41 -10.03
N ALA A 26 -8.01 -3.94 -11.11
CA ALA A 26 -7.91 -2.51 -11.43
C ALA A 26 -9.28 -1.88 -11.74
N ASN A 27 -10.31 -2.72 -11.99
CA ASN A 27 -11.68 -2.32 -12.30
C ASN A 27 -11.78 -1.38 -13.52
N GLU A 28 -10.89 -1.58 -14.50
CA GLU A 28 -10.83 -0.80 -15.73
C GLU A 28 -11.54 -1.54 -16.85
N SER A 29 -12.63 -0.96 -17.37
CA SER A 29 -13.46 -1.61 -18.39
C SER A 29 -12.82 -1.60 -19.78
N SER A 30 -12.00 -0.60 -20.06
CA SER A 30 -11.38 -0.36 -21.37
C SER A 30 -9.96 -0.92 -21.44
N SER A 31 -9.64 -1.65 -22.51
CA SER A 31 -8.27 -2.16 -22.71
C SER A 31 -7.27 -1.02 -22.89
N ALA A 32 -7.63 -0.02 -23.69
CA ALA A 32 -6.76 1.12 -23.97
C ALA A 32 -6.47 1.95 -22.72
N ASP A 33 -7.46 2.07 -21.82
CA ASP A 33 -7.26 2.78 -20.55
C ASP A 33 -6.43 1.94 -19.58
N PHE A 34 -6.64 0.61 -19.55
CA PHE A 34 -5.80 -0.29 -18.80
C PHE A 34 -4.33 -0.19 -19.24
N GLU A 35 -4.10 -0.26 -20.55
CA GLU A 35 -2.77 -0.19 -21.16
C GLU A 35 -2.07 1.13 -20.84
N ARG A 36 -2.76 2.26 -21.08
CA ARG A 36 -2.21 3.59 -20.86
C ARG A 36 -1.90 3.87 -19.38
N LYS A 37 -2.81 3.51 -18.47
CA LYS A 37 -2.75 3.90 -17.05
C LYS A 37 -1.99 2.90 -16.18
N TRP A 38 -2.15 1.60 -16.41
CA TRP A 38 -1.67 0.55 -15.52
C TRP A 38 -0.54 -0.24 -16.16
N LEU A 39 -0.74 -0.75 -17.38
CA LEU A 39 0.30 -1.54 -18.04
C LEU A 39 1.56 -0.71 -18.31
N SER A 40 1.42 0.56 -18.71
CA SER A 40 2.57 1.45 -18.94
C SER A 40 3.47 1.62 -17.71
N VAL A 41 2.90 1.57 -16.50
CA VAL A 41 3.66 1.61 -15.24
C VAL A 41 4.40 0.29 -15.02
N LEU A 42 3.74 -0.84 -15.28
CA LEU A 42 4.35 -2.16 -15.18
C LEU A 42 5.46 -2.34 -16.22
N GLU A 43 5.29 -1.83 -17.44
CA GLU A 43 6.33 -1.81 -18.46
C GLU A 43 7.52 -0.93 -18.03
N THR A 44 7.27 0.20 -17.37
CA THR A 44 8.34 1.01 -16.76
C THR A 44 9.09 0.22 -15.68
N CYS A 45 8.38 -0.61 -14.89
CA CYS A 45 9.02 -1.50 -13.91
C CYS A 45 9.81 -2.63 -14.59
N ALA A 46 9.29 -3.19 -15.68
CA ALA A 46 10.00 -4.21 -16.46
C ALA A 46 11.28 -3.63 -17.07
N ASP A 47 11.24 -2.41 -17.59
CA ASP A 47 12.43 -1.68 -18.05
C ASP A 47 13.43 -1.42 -16.90
N TRP A 48 12.92 -1.02 -15.72
CA TRP A 48 13.74 -0.81 -14.53
C TRP A 48 14.52 -2.05 -14.12
N TYR A 49 13.86 -3.22 -14.03
CA TYR A 49 14.47 -4.45 -13.54
C TYR A 49 15.20 -5.24 -14.63
N SER A 50 14.76 -5.20 -15.89
CA SER A 50 15.18 -6.15 -16.92
C SER A 50 15.06 -7.60 -16.42
N SER A 51 16.14 -8.38 -16.49
CA SER A 51 16.23 -9.74 -15.98
C SER A 51 16.76 -9.87 -14.55
N MET A 52 16.74 -8.81 -13.72
CA MET A 52 17.23 -8.90 -12.33
C MET A 52 16.49 -9.92 -11.46
N PRO A 53 17.21 -10.66 -10.58
CA PRO A 53 16.61 -11.35 -9.46
C PRO A 53 16.18 -10.34 -8.37
N LEU A 54 15.25 -10.74 -7.49
CA LEU A 54 14.85 -9.88 -6.36
C LEU A 54 15.85 -9.98 -5.20
N ARG A 55 15.97 -11.18 -4.62
CA ARG A 55 16.89 -11.50 -3.52
C ARG A 55 17.25 -12.99 -3.55
N PRO A 56 18.34 -13.43 -2.91
CA PRO A 56 18.83 -14.80 -3.06
C PRO A 56 17.84 -15.86 -2.60
N GLU A 57 17.07 -15.55 -1.57
CA GLU A 57 16.11 -16.48 -0.97
C GLU A 57 14.75 -16.43 -1.68
N GLN A 58 14.37 -15.34 -2.35
CA GLN A 58 13.03 -15.16 -2.91
C GLN A 58 13.10 -14.51 -4.28
N HIS A 59 12.49 -15.18 -5.26
CA HIS A 59 12.60 -14.85 -6.68
C HIS A 59 14.06 -14.70 -7.17
N PRO A 60 14.93 -15.71 -6.96
CA PRO A 60 16.32 -15.67 -7.41
C PRO A 60 16.48 -15.87 -8.93
N GLU A 61 15.43 -16.26 -9.65
CA GLU A 61 15.44 -16.45 -11.10
C GLU A 61 15.62 -15.13 -11.87
N PRO A 62 16.12 -15.19 -13.13
CA PRO A 62 16.09 -14.03 -14.02
C PRO A 62 14.67 -13.47 -14.20
N GLY A 63 14.52 -12.15 -14.04
CA GLY A 63 13.21 -11.47 -14.07
C GLY A 63 12.41 -11.59 -12.77
N GLY A 64 12.97 -12.22 -11.73
CA GLY A 64 12.33 -12.43 -10.44
C GLY A 64 11.87 -11.14 -9.75
N ALA A 65 12.62 -10.04 -9.90
CA ALA A 65 12.23 -8.74 -9.33
C ALA A 65 10.94 -8.18 -9.94
N PHE A 66 10.79 -8.30 -11.27
CA PHE A 66 9.58 -7.89 -11.96
C PHE A 66 8.38 -8.81 -11.60
N ARG A 67 8.61 -10.13 -11.55
CA ARG A 67 7.60 -11.10 -11.10
C ARG A 67 7.07 -10.77 -9.70
N ALA A 68 7.96 -10.56 -8.74
CA ALA A 68 7.58 -10.21 -7.37
C ALA A 68 6.77 -8.91 -7.30
N THR A 69 7.11 -7.93 -8.14
CA THR A 69 6.37 -6.66 -8.27
C THR A 69 4.96 -6.89 -8.76
N VAL A 70 4.77 -7.63 -9.86
CA VAL A 70 3.44 -7.94 -10.42
C VAL A 70 2.60 -8.78 -9.44
N GLU A 71 3.19 -9.75 -8.75
CA GLU A 71 2.50 -10.54 -7.72
C GLU A 71 2.06 -9.65 -6.54
N THR A 72 2.92 -8.74 -6.08
CA THR A 72 2.59 -7.79 -5.00
C THR A 72 1.47 -6.84 -5.42
N VAL A 73 1.51 -6.32 -6.65
CA VAL A 73 0.44 -5.52 -7.24
C VAL A 73 -0.89 -6.28 -7.24
N TYR A 74 -0.88 -7.54 -7.71
CA TYR A 74 -2.06 -8.39 -7.71
C TYR A 74 -2.67 -8.54 -6.30
N TYR A 75 -1.84 -8.88 -5.30
CA TYR A 75 -2.33 -9.03 -3.93
C TYR A 75 -2.81 -7.71 -3.33
N ALA A 76 -2.12 -6.60 -3.59
CA ALA A 76 -2.49 -5.28 -3.09
C ALA A 76 -3.84 -4.82 -3.64
N LEU A 77 -4.05 -4.96 -4.95
CA LEU A 77 -5.34 -4.63 -5.59
C LEU A 77 -6.46 -5.54 -5.09
N ARG A 78 -6.21 -6.85 -5.01
CA ARG A 78 -7.20 -7.80 -4.46
C ARG A 78 -7.60 -7.46 -3.02
N LEU A 79 -6.63 -7.13 -2.15
CA LEU A 79 -6.89 -6.76 -0.76
C LEU A 79 -7.64 -5.42 -0.64
N SER A 80 -7.34 -4.46 -1.52
CA SER A 80 -7.97 -3.14 -1.55
C SER A 80 -9.47 -3.19 -1.86
N GLY A 81 -9.94 -4.19 -2.60
CA GLY A 81 -11.37 -4.35 -2.94
C GLY A 81 -12.30 -4.54 -1.73
N GLY A 82 -11.77 -4.99 -0.58
CA GLY A 82 -12.52 -5.09 0.67
C GLY A 82 -12.33 -3.90 1.62
N GLN A 83 -11.58 -2.87 1.21
CA GLN A 83 -11.23 -1.73 2.05
C GLN A 83 -12.04 -0.49 1.69
N LYS A 84 -12.31 0.33 2.69
CA LYS A 84 -13.04 1.59 2.54
C LYS A 84 -12.10 2.77 2.78
N PHE A 85 -11.50 3.29 1.70
CA PHE A 85 -10.62 4.45 1.76
C PHE A 85 -11.41 5.73 2.06
N GLY A 86 -10.79 6.67 2.77
CA GLY A 86 -11.45 7.93 3.16
C GLY A 86 -12.73 7.71 3.98
N ALA A 87 -12.73 6.76 4.91
CA ALA A 87 -13.90 6.43 5.72
C ALA A 87 -14.37 7.62 6.59
N ASP A 88 -13.45 8.50 6.96
CA ASP A 88 -13.62 9.77 7.65
C ASP A 88 -14.22 10.89 6.77
N GLN A 89 -14.21 10.72 5.45
CA GLN A 89 -14.67 11.73 4.50
C GLN A 89 -16.16 11.58 4.13
N PRO A 90 -16.85 12.68 3.78
CA PRO A 90 -18.22 12.64 3.25
C PRO A 90 -18.33 11.80 1.97
N SER A 91 -19.53 11.28 1.67
CA SER A 91 -19.74 10.36 0.55
C SER A 91 -19.31 10.92 -0.81
N GLU A 92 -19.56 12.20 -1.08
CA GLU A 92 -19.17 12.83 -2.35
C GLU A 92 -17.66 12.94 -2.51
N ARG A 93 -16.97 13.33 -1.44
CA ARG A 93 -15.50 13.37 -1.39
C ARG A 93 -14.93 11.97 -1.58
N ARG A 94 -15.52 10.97 -0.92
CA ARG A 94 -15.07 9.57 -1.01
C ARG A 94 -15.16 9.01 -2.43
N ARG A 95 -16.24 9.31 -3.16
CA ARG A 95 -16.38 8.91 -4.59
C ARG A 95 -15.24 9.44 -5.47
N LYS A 96 -14.63 10.57 -5.12
CA LYS A 96 -13.47 11.14 -5.83
C LYS A 96 -12.14 10.54 -5.36
N LEU A 97 -12.03 10.21 -4.07
CA LEU A 97 -10.79 9.71 -3.46
C LEU A 97 -10.57 8.21 -3.66
N GLU A 98 -11.62 7.38 -3.63
CA GLU A 98 -11.49 5.92 -3.75
C GLU A 98 -10.74 5.47 -5.02
N PRO A 99 -11.04 5.99 -6.22
CA PRO A 99 -10.27 5.65 -7.42
C PRO A 99 -8.80 6.09 -7.35
N GLN A 100 -8.52 7.22 -6.69
CA GLN A 100 -7.15 7.71 -6.48
C GLN A 100 -6.39 6.80 -5.52
N TYR A 101 -7.02 6.39 -4.41
CA TYR A 101 -6.42 5.45 -3.46
C TYR A 101 -6.16 4.08 -4.08
N LEU A 102 -7.07 3.56 -4.90
CA LEU A 102 -6.86 2.31 -5.65
C LEU A 102 -5.62 2.41 -6.55
N TYR A 103 -5.51 3.51 -7.30
CA TYR A 103 -4.36 3.75 -8.16
C TYR A 103 -3.07 3.98 -7.34
N ALA A 104 -3.16 4.65 -6.19
CA ALA A 104 -2.02 4.84 -5.30
C ALA A 104 -1.53 3.53 -4.67
N VAL A 105 -2.43 2.61 -4.28
CA VAL A 105 -2.07 1.26 -3.84
C VAL A 105 -1.26 0.54 -4.92
N PHE A 106 -1.71 0.61 -6.16
CA PHE A 106 -0.99 0.05 -7.31
C PHE A 106 0.39 0.68 -7.50
N LEU A 107 0.48 2.01 -7.51
CA LEU A 107 1.74 2.72 -7.68
C LEU A 107 2.75 2.40 -6.55
N ALA A 108 2.30 2.36 -5.30
CA ALA A 108 3.17 2.01 -4.18
C ALA A 108 3.64 0.55 -4.25
N ALA A 109 2.77 -0.38 -4.68
CA ALA A 109 3.15 -1.77 -4.91
C ALA A 109 4.22 -1.90 -6.01
N CYS A 110 4.07 -1.17 -7.11
CA CYS A 110 5.09 -1.10 -8.17
C CYS A 110 6.46 -0.61 -7.66
N CYS A 111 6.46 0.32 -6.71
CA CYS A 111 7.69 0.95 -6.21
C CYS A 111 8.33 0.23 -5.02
N THR A 112 7.68 -0.77 -4.44
CA THR A 112 8.07 -1.38 -3.16
C THR A 112 9.42 -2.09 -3.21
N TRP A 113 9.72 -2.74 -4.33
CA TRP A 113 10.89 -3.62 -4.47
C TRP A 113 12.08 -3.01 -5.20
N LEU A 114 11.99 -1.73 -5.61
CA LEU A 114 12.96 -1.10 -6.53
C LEU A 114 14.40 -1.13 -6.00
N ASP A 115 14.55 -1.03 -4.69
CA ASP A 115 15.85 -1.03 -4.02
C ASP A 115 16.40 -2.44 -3.74
N GLU A 116 15.53 -3.44 -3.69
CA GLU A 116 15.86 -4.76 -3.15
C GLU A 116 16.98 -5.47 -3.96
N PRO A 117 16.95 -5.50 -5.31
CA PRO A 117 18.04 -6.12 -6.07
C PRO A 117 19.42 -5.50 -5.78
N PHE A 118 19.50 -4.17 -5.69
CA PHE A 118 20.75 -3.46 -5.41
C PHE A 118 21.29 -3.75 -3.99
N ARG A 119 20.38 -3.96 -3.03
CA ARG A 119 20.75 -4.30 -1.66
C ARG A 119 21.42 -5.67 -1.55
N HIS A 120 21.04 -6.63 -2.37
CA HIS A 120 21.53 -8.01 -2.27
C HIS A 120 22.61 -8.35 -3.30
N PHE A 121 22.67 -7.61 -4.40
CA PHE A 121 23.53 -7.93 -5.53
C PHE A 121 24.33 -6.71 -6.02
N GLN A 122 25.46 -7.02 -6.66
CA GLN A 122 26.24 -6.12 -7.48
C GLN A 122 26.12 -6.55 -8.93
N PHE A 123 25.86 -5.59 -9.81
CA PHE A 123 25.69 -5.83 -11.23
C PHE A 123 26.82 -5.16 -11.99
N TYR A 124 27.52 -5.92 -12.82
CA TYR A 124 28.63 -5.46 -13.64
C TYR A 124 28.31 -5.65 -15.11
N ARG A 125 28.37 -4.58 -15.90
CA ARG A 125 28.22 -4.69 -17.35
C ARG A 125 29.48 -5.35 -17.92
N LEU A 126 29.33 -6.34 -18.80
CA LEU A 126 30.50 -7.11 -19.25
C LEU A 126 31.45 -6.32 -20.15
N ARG A 127 30.91 -5.37 -20.94
CA ARG A 127 31.67 -4.61 -21.95
C ARG A 127 32.82 -3.79 -21.35
N ASP A 128 32.62 -3.24 -20.16
CA ASP A 128 33.54 -2.30 -19.50
C ASP A 128 33.72 -2.57 -18.00
N GLN A 129 33.10 -3.62 -17.47
CA GLN A 129 33.11 -3.98 -16.05
C GLN A 129 32.58 -2.87 -15.12
N ALA A 130 31.83 -1.89 -15.66
CA ALA A 130 31.23 -0.84 -14.85
C ALA A 130 30.19 -1.43 -13.89
N GLU A 131 30.20 -1.01 -12.63
CA GLU A 131 29.18 -1.38 -11.64
C GLU A 131 27.94 -0.50 -11.80
N TRP A 132 26.76 -1.11 -11.78
CA TRP A 132 25.51 -0.37 -11.80
C TRP A 132 25.20 0.26 -10.44
N SER A 133 24.91 1.56 -10.44
CA SER A 133 24.36 2.29 -9.31
C SER A 133 23.00 2.85 -9.71
N PRO A 134 21.89 2.44 -9.07
CA PRO A 134 20.55 2.85 -9.47
C PRO A 134 20.32 4.37 -9.34
N ALA A 135 20.97 5.01 -8.37
CA ALA A 135 20.86 6.46 -8.17
C ALA A 135 21.59 7.27 -9.25
N ALA A 136 22.67 6.74 -9.82
CA ALA A 136 23.47 7.42 -10.84
C ALA A 136 23.02 7.09 -12.26
N HIS A 137 22.61 5.84 -12.49
CA HIS A 137 22.35 5.32 -13.83
C HIS A 137 20.85 5.15 -14.15
N GLY A 138 19.97 5.18 -13.15
CA GLY A 138 18.55 4.93 -13.35
C GLY A 138 18.25 3.48 -13.73
N ALA A 139 17.27 3.30 -14.63
CA ALA A 139 16.77 2.00 -15.05
C ALA A 139 17.88 1.09 -15.60
N PHE A 140 17.84 -0.19 -15.23
CA PHE A 140 18.90 -1.11 -15.59
C PHE A 140 18.95 -1.44 -17.07
N SER A 141 17.79 -1.62 -17.72
CA SER A 141 17.75 -1.89 -19.17
C SER A 141 18.40 -0.76 -19.97
N ALA A 142 18.08 0.50 -19.62
CA ALA A 142 18.67 1.68 -20.24
C ALA A 142 20.19 1.74 -20.05
N TRP A 143 20.68 1.43 -18.84
CA TRP A 143 22.12 1.38 -18.57
C TRP A 143 22.83 0.21 -19.28
N LEU A 144 22.18 -0.95 -19.41
CA LEU A 144 22.77 -2.09 -20.10
C LEU A 144 22.88 -1.89 -21.61
N GLU A 145 21.97 -1.10 -22.21
CA GLU A 145 21.87 -0.92 -23.67
C GLU A 145 21.78 -2.26 -24.42
N GLY A 146 21.10 -3.24 -23.82
CA GLY A 146 20.97 -4.60 -24.36
C GLY A 146 22.20 -5.51 -24.19
N GLY A 147 23.27 -5.02 -23.55
CA GLY A 147 24.50 -5.78 -23.31
C GLY A 147 24.38 -6.83 -22.19
N GLU A 148 25.26 -7.83 -22.25
CA GLU A 148 25.40 -8.83 -21.18
C GLU A 148 25.97 -8.24 -19.89
N TYR A 149 25.65 -8.89 -18.77
CA TYR A 149 26.09 -8.49 -17.45
C TYR A 149 26.42 -9.68 -16.56
N ARG A 150 27.12 -9.41 -15.46
CA ARG A 150 27.42 -10.36 -14.40
C ARG A 150 26.76 -9.90 -13.11
N VAL A 151 26.22 -10.86 -12.37
CA VAL A 151 25.67 -10.64 -11.03
C VAL A 151 26.62 -11.25 -10.00
N GLN A 152 26.89 -10.50 -8.94
CA GLN A 152 27.62 -10.97 -7.77
C GLN A 152 26.75 -10.75 -6.53
N ARG A 153 26.53 -11.81 -5.75
CA ARG A 153 25.86 -11.70 -4.45
C ARG A 153 26.77 -10.94 -3.48
N ARG A 154 26.20 -9.98 -2.75
CA ARG A 154 26.88 -9.33 -1.63
C ARG A 154 26.97 -10.30 -0.46
N GLU A 155 28.08 -10.30 0.27
CA GLU A 155 28.26 -11.13 1.47
C GLU A 155 27.21 -10.80 2.53
N ALA A 156 26.96 -9.51 2.76
CA ALA A 156 25.88 -8.99 3.58
C ALA A 156 25.01 -8.03 2.76
N PRO A 157 23.67 -8.09 2.91
CA PRO A 157 22.80 -7.14 2.23
C PRO A 157 22.97 -5.74 2.79
N LEU A 158 22.87 -4.72 1.93
CA LEU A 158 22.86 -3.33 2.36
C LEU A 158 21.62 -3.05 3.24
N PRO A 159 21.70 -2.10 4.19
CA PRO A 159 20.54 -1.71 4.98
C PRO A 159 19.43 -1.13 4.09
N ILE A 160 18.20 -1.18 4.61
CA ILE A 160 17.06 -0.51 3.98
C ILE A 160 17.24 1.00 4.15
N GLU A 161 17.23 1.72 3.04
CA GLU A 161 17.28 3.18 3.03
C GLU A 161 16.03 3.73 2.36
N ARG A 162 15.14 4.33 3.17
CA ARG A 162 13.90 4.93 2.65
C ARG A 162 14.15 6.03 1.64
N MET A 163 15.17 6.86 1.87
CA MET A 163 15.53 7.93 0.95
C MET A 163 15.93 7.40 -0.43
N ARG A 164 16.73 6.33 -0.46
CA ARG A 164 17.11 5.67 -1.71
C ARG A 164 15.86 5.13 -2.40
N THR A 165 15.04 4.34 -1.70
CA THR A 165 13.80 3.81 -2.27
C THR A 165 12.89 4.91 -2.83
N ALA A 166 12.71 6.03 -2.12
CA ALA A 166 11.91 7.15 -2.58
C ALA A 166 12.50 7.83 -3.84
N LEU A 167 13.83 7.98 -3.90
CA LEU A 167 14.53 8.50 -5.07
C LEU A 167 14.35 7.58 -6.29
N LEU A 168 14.42 6.26 -6.09
CA LEU A 168 14.16 5.29 -7.16
C LEU A 168 12.70 5.30 -7.58
N ALA A 169 11.76 5.35 -6.64
CA ALA A 169 10.32 5.40 -6.94
C ALA A 169 9.95 6.57 -7.86
N ARG A 170 10.69 7.68 -7.79
CA ARG A 170 10.46 8.83 -8.67
C ARG A 170 10.56 8.50 -10.16
N SER A 171 11.41 7.54 -10.56
CA SER A 171 11.54 7.10 -11.96
C SER A 171 10.29 6.39 -12.47
N ILE A 172 9.57 5.71 -11.58
CA ILE A 172 8.33 5.00 -11.88
C ILE A 172 7.12 5.93 -11.76
N LEU A 173 7.08 6.79 -10.74
CA LEU A 173 5.94 7.67 -10.49
C LEU A 173 5.86 8.81 -11.50
N GLY A 174 6.97 9.49 -11.81
CA GLY A 174 6.97 10.66 -12.67
C GLY A 174 6.11 11.83 -12.14
N ASN A 175 6.04 12.93 -12.88
CA ASN A 175 5.19 14.09 -12.51
C ASN A 175 3.73 13.82 -12.86
N THR A 176 3.48 13.41 -14.10
CA THR A 176 2.14 13.25 -14.66
C THR A 176 1.26 12.31 -13.85
N ARG A 177 1.79 11.21 -13.29
CA ARG A 177 0.98 10.28 -12.50
C ARG A 177 0.69 10.80 -11.10
N LEU A 178 1.60 11.59 -10.52
CA LEU A 178 1.40 12.19 -9.20
C LEU A 178 0.43 13.36 -9.25
N GLU A 179 0.41 14.13 -10.33
CA GLU A 179 -0.55 15.23 -10.54
C GLU A 179 -2.02 14.76 -10.54
N LEU A 180 -2.27 13.47 -10.84
CA LEU A 180 -3.60 12.87 -10.77
C LEU A 180 -4.09 12.60 -9.33
N LEU A 181 -3.20 12.69 -8.35
CA LEU A 181 -3.48 12.36 -6.96
C LEU A 181 -3.58 13.63 -6.12
N GLU A 182 -4.57 13.71 -5.25
CA GLU A 182 -4.62 14.74 -4.23
C GLU A 182 -3.46 14.62 -3.24
N SER A 183 -3.03 15.75 -2.66
CA SER A 183 -1.89 15.83 -1.74
C SER A 183 -1.97 14.82 -0.57
N MET A 184 -3.17 14.56 -0.03
CA MET A 184 -3.36 13.56 1.02
C MET A 184 -3.04 12.14 0.54
N VAL A 185 -3.47 11.79 -0.68
CA VAL A 185 -3.25 10.48 -1.28
C VAL A 185 -1.77 10.32 -1.65
N GLN A 186 -1.12 11.39 -2.13
CA GLN A 186 0.32 11.40 -2.36
C GLN A 186 1.10 11.15 -1.07
N THR A 187 0.70 11.77 0.04
CA THR A 187 1.34 11.57 1.34
C THR A 187 1.23 10.11 1.79
N ASP A 188 0.03 9.52 1.70
CA ASP A 188 -0.20 8.11 2.02
C ASP A 188 0.55 7.15 1.07
N LEU A 189 0.61 7.49 -0.22
CA LEU A 189 1.36 6.75 -1.25
C LEU A 189 2.84 6.65 -0.85
N PHE A 190 3.50 7.79 -0.64
CA PHE A 190 4.93 7.82 -0.29
C PHE A 190 5.20 7.15 1.05
N GLY A 191 4.29 7.31 2.03
CA GLY A 191 4.38 6.66 3.33
C GLY A 191 4.23 5.13 3.29
N ALA A 192 3.67 4.57 2.22
CA ALA A 192 3.45 3.14 2.07
C ALA A 192 4.51 2.42 1.24
N ILE A 193 5.29 3.12 0.41
CA ILE A 193 6.35 2.51 -0.40
C ILE A 193 7.35 1.82 0.53
N ASN A 194 7.64 0.54 0.25
CA ASN A 194 8.53 -0.29 1.06
C ASN A 194 8.10 -0.32 2.54
N PRO A 195 6.92 -0.92 2.82
CA PRO A 195 6.32 -0.89 4.14
C PRO A 195 7.17 -1.70 5.14
N GLU A 196 7.29 -1.18 6.37
CA GLU A 196 7.93 -1.92 7.46
C GLU A 196 7.04 -3.08 7.90
N SER A 197 7.60 -4.24 8.21
CA SER A 197 6.80 -5.38 8.70
C SER A 197 6.08 -5.09 10.03
N ARG A 198 6.64 -4.17 10.83
CA ARG A 198 6.10 -3.73 12.12
C ARG A 198 6.19 -2.20 12.19
N PRO A 199 5.22 -1.47 11.62
CA PRO A 199 5.25 -0.02 11.60
C PRO A 199 5.17 0.53 13.03
N ALA A 200 5.99 1.53 13.32
CA ALA A 200 5.88 2.29 14.56
C ALA A 200 4.87 3.44 14.40
N GLY A 201 3.82 3.46 15.24
CA GLY A 201 2.83 4.54 15.26
C GLY A 201 1.59 4.29 14.40
N THR A 202 0.93 5.37 13.98
CA THR A 202 -0.33 5.31 13.23
C THR A 202 -0.09 4.94 11.77
N GLU A 203 -0.62 3.79 11.37
CA GLU A 203 -0.50 3.25 10.01
C GLU A 203 -1.69 3.71 9.16
N SER A 204 -1.44 4.26 7.97
CA SER A 204 -2.51 4.55 7.00
C SER A 204 -3.09 3.27 6.42
N LEU A 205 -4.34 3.30 5.95
CA LEU A 205 -4.98 2.12 5.37
C LEU A 205 -4.23 1.62 4.13
N LEU A 206 -3.70 2.55 3.32
CA LEU A 206 -2.87 2.23 2.15
C LEU A 206 -1.61 1.46 2.57
N HIS A 207 -0.89 1.94 3.59
CA HIS A 207 0.28 1.27 4.13
C HIS A 207 -0.06 -0.14 4.64
N LYS A 208 -1.16 -0.29 5.38
CA LYS A 208 -1.63 -1.59 5.89
C LYS A 208 -1.90 -2.59 4.77
N VAL A 209 -2.63 -2.18 3.74
CA VAL A 209 -2.93 -3.03 2.57
C VAL A 209 -1.64 -3.49 1.91
N LEU A 210 -0.72 -2.56 1.69
CA LEU A 210 0.53 -2.87 1.00
C LEU A 210 1.45 -3.78 1.83
N ARG A 211 1.55 -3.54 3.14
CA ARG A 211 2.29 -4.41 4.06
C ARG A 211 1.75 -5.84 4.06
N GLN A 212 0.43 -5.99 4.06
CA GLN A 212 -0.21 -7.30 3.96
C GLN A 212 0.05 -7.96 2.60
N ALA A 213 -0.03 -7.21 1.50
CA ALA A 213 0.28 -7.72 0.17
C ALA A 213 1.73 -8.22 0.06
N VAL A 214 2.69 -7.45 0.57
CA VAL A 214 4.11 -7.82 0.64
C VAL A 214 4.32 -9.12 1.43
N ALA A 215 3.68 -9.23 2.60
CA ALA A 215 3.76 -10.44 3.42
C ALA A 215 3.20 -11.66 2.67
N VAL A 216 2.04 -11.51 2.01
CA VAL A 216 1.44 -12.59 1.20
C VAL A 216 2.36 -12.99 0.04
N THR A 217 2.93 -12.04 -0.71
CA THR A 217 3.90 -12.34 -1.78
C THR A 217 5.05 -13.19 -1.24
N CYS A 218 5.70 -12.75 -0.16
CA CYS A 218 6.82 -13.45 0.47
C CYS A 218 6.42 -14.85 0.94
N ASP A 219 5.29 -14.99 1.63
CA ASP A 219 4.79 -16.26 2.15
C ASP A 219 4.47 -17.25 1.02
N THR A 220 3.90 -16.76 -0.09
CA THR A 220 3.58 -17.61 -1.23
C THR A 220 4.83 -18.15 -1.92
N GLU A 221 5.86 -17.32 -2.07
CA GLU A 221 7.14 -17.75 -2.63
C GLU A 221 7.88 -18.71 -1.68
N ASP A 222 7.87 -18.45 -0.37
CA ASP A 222 8.43 -19.37 0.63
C ASP A 222 7.72 -20.72 0.62
N LYS A 223 6.40 -20.74 0.50
CA LYS A 223 5.61 -21.98 0.38
C LYS A 223 5.91 -22.70 -0.93
N ALA A 224 5.95 -21.99 -2.06
CA ALA A 224 6.28 -22.57 -3.36
C ALA A 224 7.67 -23.22 -3.35
N ARG A 225 8.65 -22.58 -2.70
CA ARG A 225 10.00 -23.13 -2.54
C ARG A 225 10.02 -24.37 -1.64
N ARG A 226 9.33 -24.35 -0.50
CA ARG A 226 9.24 -25.53 0.40
C ARG A 226 8.53 -26.71 -0.28
N ALA A 227 7.59 -26.44 -1.18
CA ALA A 227 6.90 -27.46 -1.95
C ALA A 227 7.73 -28.05 -3.10
N ARG A 228 8.85 -27.43 -3.49
CA ARG A 228 9.83 -28.04 -4.40
C ARG A 228 10.65 -29.07 -3.63
N PHE A 229 10.11 -30.28 -3.53
CA PHE A 229 10.89 -31.43 -3.05
C PHE A 229 12.04 -31.71 -4.01
N ALA A 230 13.23 -31.98 -3.47
CA ALA A 230 14.29 -32.58 -4.26
C ALA A 230 13.78 -33.93 -4.82
N PRO A 231 14.14 -34.33 -6.05
CA PRO A 231 13.79 -35.64 -6.57
C PRO A 231 14.27 -36.69 -5.57
N ASP A 232 13.36 -37.57 -5.16
CA ASP A 232 13.65 -38.62 -4.20
C ASP A 232 14.74 -39.52 -4.77
N THR A 233 15.94 -39.41 -4.20
CA THR A 233 17.10 -40.24 -4.56
C THR A 233 17.13 -41.54 -3.76
N THR A 234 16.10 -41.83 -2.96
CA THR A 234 16.02 -43.15 -2.31
C THR A 234 15.97 -44.22 -3.40
N PRO A 235 16.94 -45.15 -3.42
CA PRO A 235 16.92 -46.23 -4.39
C PRO A 235 15.65 -47.05 -4.15
N ILE A 236 14.81 -47.15 -5.17
CA ILE A 236 13.64 -48.02 -5.15
C ILE A 236 14.15 -49.43 -4.78
N PRO A 237 13.70 -50.01 -3.65
CA PRO A 237 14.12 -51.36 -3.28
C PRO A 237 13.78 -52.31 -4.42
N PRO A 238 14.69 -53.21 -4.82
CA PRO A 238 14.40 -54.19 -5.85
C PRO A 238 13.17 -55.00 -5.42
N ALA A 239 12.21 -55.19 -6.33
CA ALA A 239 10.87 -55.74 -6.06
C ALA A 239 10.87 -57.03 -5.24
N LYS A 240 11.93 -57.84 -5.33
CA LYS A 240 12.12 -59.06 -4.51
C LYS A 240 12.11 -58.81 -3.00
N THR A 241 12.66 -57.68 -2.55
CA THR A 241 12.73 -57.34 -1.11
C THR A 241 11.37 -56.91 -0.54
N LEU A 242 10.48 -56.39 -1.40
CA LEU A 242 9.11 -56.04 -1.00
C LEU A 242 8.24 -57.30 -0.88
N GLU A 243 8.41 -58.26 -1.79
CA GLU A 243 7.68 -59.55 -1.74
C GLU A 243 8.07 -60.41 -0.52
N ASP A 244 9.36 -60.44 -0.17
CA ASP A 244 9.85 -61.16 1.02
C ASP A 244 9.37 -60.52 2.34
N GLY A 245 9.22 -59.19 2.37
CA GLY A 245 8.73 -58.45 3.55
C GLY A 245 7.24 -58.69 3.85
N PHE A 246 6.41 -58.88 2.83
CA PHE A 246 4.99 -59.22 3.02
C PHE A 246 4.78 -60.71 3.36
N ALA A 247 5.65 -61.61 2.88
CA ALA A 247 5.59 -63.03 3.21
C ALA A 247 5.96 -63.33 4.68
N ALA A 248 6.83 -62.50 5.29
CA ALA A 248 7.29 -62.67 6.66
C ALA A 248 6.32 -62.18 7.75
N HIS A 249 5.16 -61.60 7.41
CA HIS A 249 4.15 -61.13 8.37
C HIS A 249 2.84 -61.93 8.38
N ALA A 250 2.78 -63.04 7.65
CA ALA A 250 1.66 -63.99 7.71
C ALA A 250 2.02 -65.19 8.61
N GLN A 251 2.15 -64.98 9.92
CA GLN A 251 2.12 -66.06 10.91
C GLN A 251 1.06 -65.77 11.98
N PRO A 252 0.16 -66.74 12.29
CA PRO A 252 -0.90 -66.57 13.27
C PRO A 252 -0.35 -66.65 14.70
N ALA A 253 -0.82 -65.73 15.54
CA ALA A 253 -0.50 -65.64 16.96
C ALA A 253 -0.98 -66.85 17.78
N PRO A 254 -0.25 -67.24 18.84
CA PRO A 254 -0.83 -67.74 20.06
C PRO A 254 -0.78 -66.70 21.19
N ALA A 255 -1.72 -66.86 22.12
CA ALA A 255 -2.14 -65.87 23.10
C ALA A 255 -1.22 -65.71 24.33
N ALA A 256 -1.41 -64.54 24.96
CA ALA A 256 -1.29 -64.19 26.38
C ALA A 256 0.04 -63.61 26.94
N GLU A 257 -0.16 -62.47 27.61
CA GLU A 257 0.59 -61.91 28.75
C GLU A 257 1.94 -61.21 28.54
N LYS A 258 1.94 -59.86 28.43
CA LYS A 258 2.02 -58.91 29.56
C LYS A 258 2.29 -57.49 29.04
N ARG A 259 1.52 -56.54 29.57
CA ARG A 259 1.73 -55.08 29.45
C ARG A 259 3.11 -54.73 30.03
N PRO A 260 3.80 -53.72 29.48
CA PRO A 260 3.84 -52.46 30.22
C PRO A 260 3.68 -51.20 29.35
N SER A 261 2.89 -50.27 29.92
CA SER A 261 2.91 -48.81 29.85
C SER A 261 3.64 -48.07 28.70
N GLN A 262 2.83 -47.25 28.01
CA GLN A 262 3.19 -46.02 27.27
C GLN A 262 4.28 -45.15 27.94
N PRO A 263 4.91 -44.28 27.14
CA PRO A 263 4.96 -42.86 27.48
C PRO A 263 4.12 -42.02 26.50
N LYS A 264 3.18 -41.27 27.08
CA LYS A 264 2.44 -40.15 26.51
C LYS A 264 3.39 -39.15 25.83
N ALA A 265 3.25 -38.95 24.51
CA ALA A 265 3.68 -37.72 23.88
C ALA A 265 2.59 -36.64 24.09
N LYS A 266 3.00 -35.54 24.72
CA LYS A 266 2.18 -34.37 25.02
C LYS A 266 1.58 -33.77 23.74
N ALA A 267 0.26 -33.62 23.73
CA ALA A 267 -0.43 -32.69 22.84
C ALA A 267 0.06 -31.27 23.14
N ALA A 268 0.78 -30.66 22.20
CA ALA A 268 1.00 -29.23 22.18
C ALA A 268 -0.29 -28.57 21.69
N LYS A 269 -0.83 -27.67 22.51
CA LYS A 269 -1.91 -26.76 22.14
C LYS A 269 -1.48 -25.96 20.91
N SER A 270 -2.17 -26.15 19.80
CA SER A 270 -2.18 -25.23 18.69
C SER A 270 -2.87 -23.94 19.13
N GLU A 271 -2.11 -22.85 19.22
CA GLU A 271 -2.65 -21.49 19.23
C GLU A 271 -3.33 -21.20 17.89
N PRO A 272 -4.44 -20.43 17.87
CA PRO A 272 -5.14 -20.12 16.63
C PRO A 272 -4.26 -19.23 15.75
N SER A 273 -3.99 -19.71 14.53
CA SER A 273 -3.28 -18.96 13.50
C SER A 273 -4.23 -17.93 12.88
N ALA A 274 -3.74 -16.70 12.67
CA ALA A 274 -4.48 -15.60 12.04
C ALA A 274 -4.99 -15.92 10.61
N ALA A 275 -4.61 -17.07 10.04
CA ALA A 275 -5.12 -17.58 8.76
C ALA A 275 -6.55 -18.13 8.84
N ASP A 276 -7.02 -18.61 10.00
CA ASP A 276 -8.40 -19.08 10.15
C ASP A 276 -9.41 -17.92 10.24
N SER A 277 -8.94 -16.73 10.63
CA SER A 277 -9.79 -15.54 10.77
C SER A 277 -10.18 -14.91 9.43
N VAL A 278 -9.44 -15.17 8.34
CA VAL A 278 -9.75 -14.61 7.02
C VAL A 278 -10.72 -15.51 6.24
N SER A 279 -10.63 -16.84 6.42
CA SER A 279 -11.61 -17.77 5.86
C SER A 279 -12.96 -17.71 6.59
N ALA A 280 -12.96 -17.51 7.91
CA ALA A 280 -14.20 -17.44 8.70
C ALA A 280 -15.02 -16.15 8.46
N LEU A 281 -14.41 -15.06 7.98
CA LEU A 281 -15.13 -13.80 7.73
C LEU A 281 -16.00 -13.82 6.45
N PHE A 282 -15.81 -14.79 5.56
CA PHE A 282 -16.48 -14.83 4.25
C PHE A 282 -17.53 -15.95 4.09
N GLU A 283 -17.71 -16.82 5.08
CA GLU A 283 -18.73 -17.89 5.04
C GLU A 283 -20.13 -17.44 5.52
N GLN A 284 -20.25 -16.26 6.13
CA GLN A 284 -21.51 -15.79 6.73
C GLN A 284 -22.39 -14.90 5.80
N ALA A 285 -21.99 -14.68 4.55
CA ALA A 285 -22.70 -13.80 3.61
C ALA A 285 -23.47 -14.54 2.49
N LYS A 286 -23.70 -15.85 2.62
CA LYS A 286 -24.48 -16.63 1.64
C LYS A 286 -25.76 -17.19 2.25
N ALA A 287 -26.69 -16.28 2.59
CA ALA A 287 -28.07 -16.62 2.84
C ALA A 287 -28.96 -15.75 1.93
N THR A 288 -29.62 -16.42 0.99
CA THR A 288 -30.57 -15.95 -0.01
C THR A 288 -31.81 -15.30 0.64
N PRO A 289 -32.57 -14.49 -0.12
CA PRO A 289 -33.86 -15.03 -0.52
C PRO A 289 -34.27 -14.79 -1.98
N THR A 290 -35.01 -15.80 -2.41
CA THR A 290 -35.83 -16.07 -3.58
C THR A 290 -36.71 -14.91 -4.05
N SER A 291 -36.82 -14.72 -5.38
CA SER A 291 -38.05 -14.26 -6.03
C SER A 291 -38.16 -14.83 -7.44
N THR A 292 -39.38 -15.14 -7.83
CA THR A 292 -39.80 -16.08 -8.88
C THR A 292 -40.56 -15.33 -9.98
N ALA A 293 -40.22 -15.58 -11.26
CA ALA A 293 -41.05 -15.44 -12.49
C ALA A 293 -41.64 -14.04 -12.81
N SER A 294 -41.98 -13.59 -14.02
CA SER A 294 -42.11 -14.10 -15.40
C SER A 294 -42.29 -12.81 -16.27
N ALA A 295 -41.65 -12.61 -17.41
CA ALA A 295 -42.15 -12.88 -18.78
C ALA A 295 -41.93 -11.63 -19.66
N SER A 296 -41.32 -11.82 -20.84
CA SER A 296 -41.41 -10.95 -22.04
C SER A 296 -42.49 -11.53 -22.98
N PRO A 297 -42.86 -10.96 -24.16
CA PRO A 297 -42.23 -9.86 -24.93
C PRO A 297 -43.23 -8.87 -25.60
N GLU A 298 -42.73 -7.81 -26.26
CA GLU A 298 -43.13 -7.47 -27.64
C GLU A 298 -42.34 -6.28 -28.22
N THR A 299 -41.88 -6.46 -29.46
CA THR A 299 -41.29 -5.49 -30.38
C THR A 299 -42.42 -4.81 -31.17
N PRO A 300 -42.28 -3.55 -31.63
CA PRO A 300 -41.92 -3.37 -33.05
C PRO A 300 -41.01 -2.15 -33.34
N ALA A 301 -40.14 -2.32 -34.34
CA ALA A 301 -39.54 -1.26 -35.17
C ALA A 301 -40.31 -1.24 -36.52
N PRO A 302 -40.11 -0.30 -37.49
CA PRO A 302 -38.98 0.63 -37.67
C PRO A 302 -39.36 2.05 -38.16
N THR A 303 -38.39 2.97 -38.32
CA THR A 303 -38.13 3.79 -39.55
C THR A 303 -36.94 4.75 -39.31
N SER A 304 -35.93 4.62 -40.18
CA SER A 304 -34.93 5.55 -40.77
C SER A 304 -34.47 6.84 -40.04
N GLU A 305 -33.15 6.99 -39.82
CA GLU A 305 -32.23 7.92 -40.51
C GLU A 305 -30.78 7.85 -39.95
N LYS A 306 -29.78 8.17 -40.80
CA LYS A 306 -28.33 7.96 -40.60
C LYS A 306 -27.64 9.11 -39.80
N PRO A 307 -26.30 9.11 -39.64
CA PRO A 307 -25.58 8.78 -38.42
C PRO A 307 -25.08 10.04 -37.69
N ASN A 308 -25.49 10.26 -36.45
CA ASN A 308 -24.89 11.30 -35.61
C ASN A 308 -23.81 10.70 -34.72
N THR A 309 -22.56 11.02 -35.03
CA THR A 309 -21.36 10.68 -34.26
C THR A 309 -21.38 11.44 -32.94
N GLN A 310 -21.92 10.83 -31.89
CA GLN A 310 -21.74 11.27 -30.50
C GLN A 310 -21.46 10.05 -29.62
N SER A 311 -20.27 9.50 -29.80
CA SER A 311 -19.60 8.66 -28.81
C SER A 311 -18.95 9.58 -27.77
N SER A 312 -19.63 9.72 -26.63
CA SER A 312 -19.07 9.79 -25.27
C SER A 312 -17.60 10.21 -25.16
N LEU A 313 -17.35 11.50 -25.34
CA LEU A 313 -16.16 12.19 -24.86
C LEU A 313 -16.30 12.38 -23.35
N PHE A 314 -15.57 11.59 -22.55
CA PHE A 314 -15.14 12.08 -21.24
C PHE A 314 -13.99 13.04 -21.51
N ASP A 315 -14.34 14.32 -21.44
CA ASP A 315 -13.52 15.47 -21.75
C ASP A 315 -12.42 15.63 -20.67
N LEU A 316 -11.18 15.36 -21.07
CA LEU A 316 -9.96 15.46 -20.26
C LEU A 316 -9.57 16.92 -19.93
N ASP A 317 -10.37 17.90 -20.34
CA ASP A 317 -10.13 19.33 -20.14
C ASP A 317 -10.88 19.92 -18.92
N SER A 318 -11.62 19.10 -18.17
CA SER A 318 -12.40 19.54 -16.99
C SER A 318 -11.60 19.64 -15.67
N MET A 319 -10.26 19.66 -15.72
CA MET A 319 -9.39 19.98 -14.56
C MET A 319 -8.83 21.41 -14.54
N GLN A 320 -9.37 22.34 -15.34
CA GLN A 320 -9.19 23.76 -15.04
C GLN A 320 -10.16 24.19 -13.95
N VAL A 321 -9.58 24.61 -12.81
CA VAL A 321 -10.25 25.22 -11.67
C VAL A 321 -11.20 26.32 -12.12
N PRO A 322 -12.53 26.18 -11.95
CA PRO A 322 -13.42 27.34 -11.95
C PRO A 322 -13.12 28.10 -10.66
N LYS A 323 -12.37 29.20 -10.79
CA LYS A 323 -12.22 30.19 -9.75
C LYS A 323 -13.51 30.99 -9.69
N GLU A 324 -14.52 30.44 -9.02
CA GLU A 324 -15.71 31.20 -8.62
C GLU A 324 -15.64 31.61 -7.14
N PRO A 325 -16.08 32.83 -6.83
CA PRO A 325 -15.73 33.52 -5.61
C PRO A 325 -16.55 32.95 -4.46
N THR A 326 -15.89 32.22 -3.57
CA THR A 326 -16.51 31.86 -2.29
C THR A 326 -16.67 33.13 -1.49
N VAL A 327 -17.93 33.38 -1.10
CA VAL A 327 -18.38 34.43 -0.18
C VAL A 327 -17.36 34.61 0.94
N LYS A 328 -16.84 35.84 1.07
CA LYS A 328 -15.99 36.25 2.19
C LYS A 328 -16.81 36.13 3.48
N GLN A 329 -16.76 34.97 4.13
CA GLN A 329 -16.91 34.96 5.58
C GLN A 329 -15.70 35.71 6.12
N GLU A 330 -15.96 36.85 6.75
CA GLU A 330 -14.93 37.64 7.43
C GLU A 330 -14.22 36.74 8.43
N ASP A 331 -12.92 36.52 8.22
CA ASP A 331 -12.10 35.73 9.13
C ASP A 331 -11.94 36.53 10.43
N PRO A 332 -12.57 36.11 11.55
CA PRO A 332 -12.53 36.87 12.80
C PRO A 332 -11.13 36.91 13.40
N PHE A 333 -10.22 36.05 12.92
CA PHE A 333 -8.83 36.01 13.32
C PHE A 333 -7.91 36.84 12.40
N ALA A 334 -8.41 37.38 11.28
CA ALA A 334 -7.57 38.07 10.30
C ALA A 334 -6.88 39.32 10.86
N GLU A 335 -7.53 40.05 11.78
CA GLU A 335 -6.96 41.25 12.38
C GLU A 335 -5.89 40.90 13.43
N ILE A 336 -6.15 39.90 14.28
CA ILE A 336 -5.30 39.50 15.41
C ILE A 336 -4.11 38.64 14.96
N LEU A 337 -4.32 37.78 13.95
CA LEU A 337 -3.33 36.89 13.38
C LEU A 337 -2.78 37.42 12.05
N SER A 338 -2.92 38.72 11.78
CA SER A 338 -2.45 39.39 10.55
C SER A 338 -0.97 39.07 10.24
N SER A 339 -0.13 39.03 11.27
CA SER A 339 1.31 38.69 11.22
C SER A 339 1.63 37.22 11.52
N ALA A 340 0.64 36.37 11.78
CA ALA A 340 0.84 34.96 12.10
C ALA A 340 0.99 34.10 10.82
N SER A 341 1.72 32.99 10.93
CA SER A 341 1.85 32.01 9.84
C SER A 341 0.48 31.40 9.47
N THR A 342 0.35 30.94 8.22
CA THR A 342 -0.87 30.24 7.75
C THR A 342 -1.24 29.07 8.66
N LEU A 343 -0.24 28.35 9.18
CA LEU A 343 -0.41 27.24 10.11
C LEU A 343 -1.06 27.66 11.43
N MET A 344 -0.73 28.84 11.97
CA MET A 344 -1.38 29.37 13.18
C MET A 344 -2.85 29.73 12.96
N ARG A 345 -3.19 30.25 11.78
CA ARG A 345 -4.58 30.58 11.43
C ARG A 345 -5.42 29.32 11.26
N GLU A 346 -4.89 28.32 10.58
CA GLU A 346 -5.55 27.02 10.44
C GLU A 346 -5.72 26.33 11.80
N PHE A 347 -4.72 26.43 12.69
CA PHE A 347 -4.83 25.93 14.06
C PHE A 347 -6.00 26.55 14.83
N PHE A 348 -6.09 27.88 14.88
CA PHE A 348 -7.17 28.54 15.61
C PHE A 348 -8.54 28.26 14.98
N ARG A 349 -8.64 28.18 13.65
CA ARG A 349 -9.87 27.77 12.96
C ARG A 349 -10.30 26.35 13.33
N ALA A 350 -9.37 25.40 13.30
CA ALA A 350 -9.63 24.02 13.68
C ALA A 350 -9.99 23.90 15.17
N LEU A 351 -9.33 24.68 16.03
CA LEU A 351 -9.62 24.71 17.46
C LEU A 351 -11.04 25.21 17.75
N VAL A 352 -11.52 26.27 17.09
CA VAL A 352 -12.91 26.74 17.25
C VAL A 352 -13.89 25.64 16.85
N GLN A 353 -13.68 25.02 15.70
CA GLN A 353 -14.55 23.95 15.21
C GLN A 353 -14.57 22.72 16.14
N ASP A 354 -13.43 22.38 16.74
CA ASP A 354 -13.34 21.25 17.67
C ASP A 354 -13.88 21.57 19.07
N VAL A 355 -13.86 22.84 19.49
CA VAL A 355 -14.55 23.31 20.70
C VAL A 355 -16.07 23.34 20.49
N GLU A 356 -16.54 23.87 19.35
CA GLU A 356 -17.98 23.90 18.99
C GLU A 356 -18.57 22.49 18.84
N SER A 357 -17.79 21.55 18.28
CA SER A 357 -18.19 20.15 18.18
C SER A 357 -18.02 19.34 19.48
N GLY A 358 -17.52 19.98 20.55
CA GLY A 358 -17.33 19.34 21.86
C GLY A 358 -16.21 18.31 21.92
N LYS A 359 -15.37 18.20 20.89
CA LYS A 359 -14.21 17.30 20.87
C LYS A 359 -13.09 17.78 21.79
N VAL A 360 -12.99 19.09 21.97
CA VAL A 360 -11.96 19.73 22.78
C VAL A 360 -12.62 20.51 23.92
N ALA A 361 -12.31 20.10 25.16
CA ALA A 361 -12.73 20.83 26.35
C ALA A 361 -11.74 21.96 26.67
N VAL A 362 -12.20 23.20 26.52
CA VAL A 362 -11.52 24.42 26.99
C VAL A 362 -12.31 25.05 28.13
N HIS A 363 -11.64 25.68 29.07
CA HIS A 363 -12.27 26.38 30.19
C HIS A 363 -11.62 27.73 30.42
N TRP A 364 -12.40 28.68 30.94
CA TRP A 364 -11.92 30.01 31.30
C TRP A 364 -11.29 29.98 32.70
N ALA A 365 -10.08 30.53 32.84
CA ALA A 365 -9.44 30.84 34.10
C ALA A 365 -9.34 32.37 34.30
N GLU A 366 -8.95 32.82 35.50
CA GLU A 366 -8.84 34.26 35.84
C GLU A 366 -7.97 35.06 34.86
N LYS A 367 -6.96 34.42 34.25
CA LYS A 367 -5.99 35.07 33.36
C LYS A 367 -6.27 34.84 31.87
N GLY A 368 -7.30 34.08 31.50
CA GLY A 368 -7.67 33.81 30.11
C GLY A 368 -8.13 32.37 29.84
N LEU A 369 -8.19 31.99 28.56
CA LEU A 369 -8.69 30.68 28.13
C LEU A 369 -7.60 29.61 28.27
N VAL A 370 -7.89 28.51 28.96
CA VAL A 370 -6.93 27.43 29.23
C VAL A 370 -7.05 26.34 28.17
N LEU A 371 -5.91 26.02 27.56
CA LEU A 371 -5.73 24.95 26.58
C LEU A 371 -4.69 23.94 27.06
N GLN A 372 -5.01 22.66 27.00
CA GLN A 372 -4.07 21.60 27.39
C GLN A 372 -3.08 21.29 26.27
N LYS A 373 -1.79 21.20 26.58
CA LYS A 373 -0.71 20.89 25.63
C LYS A 373 -0.89 19.57 24.90
N ARG A 374 -1.55 18.59 25.52
CA ARG A 374 -1.84 17.28 24.90
C ARG A 374 -2.69 17.41 23.62
N ILE A 375 -3.53 18.43 23.56
CA ILE A 375 -4.44 18.71 22.45
C ILE A 375 -3.67 19.25 21.24
N LEU A 376 -2.48 19.79 21.44
CA LEU A 376 -1.65 20.29 20.34
C LEU A 376 -1.09 19.18 19.45
N GLY A 377 -0.90 17.98 20.03
CA GLY A 377 -0.43 16.81 19.31
C GLY A 377 -1.36 16.39 18.18
N SER A 378 -2.69 16.54 18.34
CA SER A 378 -3.65 16.22 17.28
C SER A 378 -3.64 17.21 16.12
N TYR A 379 -3.07 18.41 16.30
CA TYR A 379 -2.93 19.41 15.24
C TYR A 379 -1.55 19.39 14.58
N GLY A 380 -0.66 18.47 14.97
CA GLY A 380 0.70 18.38 14.42
C GLY A 380 1.61 19.55 14.81
N ILE A 381 1.27 20.29 15.87
CA ILE A 381 2.03 21.45 16.34
C ILE A 381 2.78 21.09 17.62
N ALA A 382 4.11 21.25 17.60
CA ALA A 382 4.91 21.12 18.81
C ALA A 382 4.57 22.23 19.81
N SER A 383 4.37 21.87 21.09
CA SER A 383 3.94 22.82 22.11
C SER A 383 4.89 24.00 22.31
N GLU A 384 6.19 23.79 22.14
CA GLU A 384 7.22 24.83 22.22
C GLU A 384 7.08 25.84 21.07
N THR A 385 6.92 25.35 19.84
CA THR A 385 6.69 26.18 18.65
C THR A 385 5.43 27.04 18.79
N LEU A 386 4.35 26.49 19.36
CA LEU A 386 3.13 27.27 19.61
C LEU A 386 3.37 28.34 20.67
N VAL A 387 3.97 27.99 21.80
CA VAL A 387 4.25 28.93 22.91
C VAL A 387 5.13 30.08 22.43
N ASP A 388 6.13 29.81 21.61
CA ASP A 388 7.01 30.84 21.06
C ASP A 388 6.28 31.78 20.08
N ASN A 389 5.41 31.24 19.23
CA ASN A 389 4.59 32.06 18.33
C ASN A 389 3.56 32.90 19.10
N LEU A 390 2.90 32.32 20.11
CA LEU A 390 1.96 33.06 20.97
C LEU A 390 2.67 34.15 21.77
N ARG A 391 3.90 33.91 22.24
CA ARG A 391 4.71 34.93 22.91
C ARG A 391 5.09 36.06 21.96
N LYS A 392 5.53 35.75 20.72
CA LYS A 392 5.85 36.74 19.69
C LYS A 392 4.66 37.63 19.33
N LEU A 393 3.45 37.07 19.34
CA LEU A 393 2.22 37.79 19.02
C LEU A 393 1.55 38.45 20.24
N ASN A 394 2.16 38.38 21.43
CA ASN A 394 1.56 38.83 22.70
C ASN A 394 0.18 38.21 22.99
N LEU A 395 -0.02 36.94 22.57
CA LEU A 395 -1.26 36.18 22.75
C LEU A 395 -1.18 35.15 23.89
N LEU A 396 -0.03 35.05 24.56
CA LEU A 396 0.20 34.14 25.68
C LEU A 396 0.06 34.87 27.03
N ALA A 397 -0.90 34.46 27.86
CA ALA A 397 -1.05 34.97 29.22
C ALA A 397 -0.12 34.23 30.21
N SER A 398 -0.04 32.90 30.11
CA SER A 398 0.93 32.09 30.86
C SER A 398 1.08 30.69 30.25
N SER A 399 2.18 30.00 30.57
CA SER A 399 2.40 28.58 30.21
C SER A 399 2.95 27.89 31.44
N GLN A 400 2.22 26.93 32.02
CA GLN A 400 2.62 26.20 33.22
C GLN A 400 2.35 24.71 33.04
N GLY A 401 3.39 23.88 33.17
CA GLY A 401 3.25 22.43 33.09
C GLY A 401 2.56 21.97 31.80
N ALA A 402 1.39 21.34 31.96
CA ALA A 402 0.58 20.79 30.88
C ALA A 402 -0.39 21.81 30.24
N ASP A 403 -0.47 23.03 30.75
CA ASP A 403 -1.48 24.02 30.35
C ASP A 403 -0.86 25.27 29.71
N ILE A 404 -1.59 25.81 28.73
CA ILE A 404 -1.30 27.07 28.04
C ILE A 404 -2.51 27.98 28.25
N VAL A 405 -2.28 29.18 28.76
CA VAL A 405 -3.33 30.18 28.98
C VAL A 405 -3.21 31.25 27.91
N LEU A 406 -4.24 31.37 27.09
CA LEU A 406 -4.38 32.36 26.04
C LEU A 406 -4.95 33.66 26.60
N VAL A 407 -4.50 34.80 26.10
CA VAL A 407 -5.07 36.12 26.48
C VAL A 407 -6.54 36.22 26.09
N GLU A 408 -7.30 37.02 26.83
CA GLU A 408 -8.76 37.17 26.65
C GLU A 408 -9.16 37.53 25.21
N ARG A 409 -8.37 38.36 24.53
CA ARG A 409 -8.64 38.81 23.15
C ARG A 409 -8.76 37.68 22.13
N ILE A 410 -7.94 36.62 22.25
CA ILE A 410 -8.01 35.46 21.35
C ILE A 410 -8.92 34.37 21.95
N GLY A 411 -8.98 34.27 23.28
CA GLY A 411 -9.84 33.32 23.97
C GLY A 411 -11.33 33.56 23.71
N SER A 412 -11.76 34.83 23.64
CA SER A 412 -13.17 35.20 23.38
C SER A 412 -13.67 34.83 21.99
N LEU A 413 -12.76 34.68 21.03
CA LEU A 413 -13.06 34.22 19.67
C LEU A 413 -13.21 32.70 19.58
N ILE A 414 -12.68 31.95 20.55
CA ILE A 414 -12.72 30.48 20.58
C ILE A 414 -13.91 29.99 21.41
N LEU A 415 -14.16 30.62 22.55
CA LEU A 415 -15.29 30.33 23.40
C LEU A 415 -15.78 31.62 24.04
N ALA A 416 -17.02 32.04 23.76
CA ALA A 416 -17.61 33.21 24.41
C ALA A 416 -17.53 33.07 25.94
N ARG A 417 -17.07 34.11 26.64
CA ARG A 417 -16.98 34.08 28.11
C ARG A 417 -18.40 34.02 28.69
N PRO A 418 -18.74 33.05 29.55
CA PRO A 418 -20.02 33.05 30.22
C PRO A 418 -20.12 34.33 31.06
N GLN A 419 -21.11 35.17 30.75
CA GLN A 419 -21.42 36.35 31.55
C GLN A 419 -21.84 35.86 32.95
N GLN A 420 -21.09 36.27 33.98
CA GLN A 420 -21.55 36.21 35.37
C GLN A 420 -22.38 37.45 35.68
#